data_AF-A0A0K6G3R7-F1
#
_entry.id   AF-A0A0K6G3R7-F1
#
_cell.length_a   1.000
_cell.length_b   1.000
_cell.length_c   1.000
_cell.angle_alpha   90.00
_cell.angle_beta   90.00
_cell.angle_gamma   90.00
#
_symmetry.space_group_name_H-M   'P 1'
#
loop_
_entity.id
_entity.type
_entity.pdbx_description
1 polymer ?
#
loop_
_entity_poly.entity_id
_entity_poly.type
_entity_poly.pdbx_seq_one_letter_code
_entity_poly.pdbx_strand_id
1 'polypeptide(L)'
;METNLASLAELEGQLRRALCSDTLEIIRQTLGAKAFTLKYKNKNARGQGATTRAQAAINEQTEKLRQAKWRYTNSRNALLRLGLLSADDKDKYLELTDQDLKALKSYIEETSRGVGQAHAVISWIWRTGVVKNKDEWEISILRKEWFRSRERYKRWEEQLILLKREMVMGIRSFLKHREIWTWKAAQPNTTPGMQVYALARAEWFKDLAIAMYRSCRESLKDDTVRLEWTSEWLRTNVIGTLY
;
A
#
# COMPACT_ATOMS: atom_id res chain seq x y z
N MET A 1 41.32 34.75 -1.73
CA MET A 1 41.49 33.28 -1.52
C MET A 1 40.15 32.57 -1.30
N GLU A 2 39.10 33.23 -0.79
CA GLU A 2 37.79 32.61 -0.52
C GLU A 2 37.08 32.04 -1.77
N THR A 3 37.29 32.63 -2.95
CA THR A 3 36.68 32.19 -4.21
C THR A 3 37.12 30.80 -4.69
N ASN A 4 38.30 30.33 -4.28
CA ASN A 4 38.82 29.01 -4.68
C ASN A 4 38.26 27.87 -3.80
N LEU A 5 37.99 28.13 -2.52
CA LEU A 5 37.40 27.13 -1.64
C LEU A 5 35.91 26.90 -1.97
N ALA A 6 35.19 27.97 -2.30
CA ALA A 6 33.80 27.89 -2.73
C ALA A 6 33.65 27.11 -4.05
N SER A 7 34.51 27.37 -5.04
CA SER A 7 34.47 26.66 -6.33
C SER A 7 34.83 25.17 -6.18
N LEU A 8 35.80 24.84 -5.32
CA LEU A 8 36.14 23.45 -5.02
C LEU A 8 35.00 22.72 -4.30
N ALA A 9 34.33 23.38 -3.36
CA ALA A 9 33.17 22.82 -2.69
C ALA A 9 32.02 22.54 -3.66
N GLU A 10 31.78 23.45 -4.61
CA GLU A 10 30.76 23.27 -5.64
C GLU A 10 31.08 22.09 -6.57
N LEU A 11 32.35 21.97 -7.00
CA LEU A 11 32.82 20.86 -7.83
C LEU A 11 32.72 19.53 -7.09
N GLU A 12 33.11 19.48 -5.81
CA GLU A 12 32.87 18.30 -4.97
C GLU A 12 31.38 17.98 -4.89
N GLY A 13 30.51 18.98 -4.69
CA GLY A 13 29.06 18.80 -4.68
C GLY A 13 28.53 18.15 -5.96
N GLN A 14 28.99 18.59 -7.13
CA GLN A 14 28.63 17.99 -8.41
C GLN A 14 29.09 16.53 -8.51
N LEU A 15 30.35 16.24 -8.14
CA LEU A 15 30.89 14.87 -8.13
C LEU A 15 30.13 13.95 -7.19
N ARG A 16 29.76 14.43 -5.99
CA ARG A 16 29.01 13.64 -5.00
C ARG A 16 27.59 13.33 -5.50
N ARG A 17 26.92 14.27 -6.17
CA ARG A 17 25.60 14.01 -6.80
C ARG A 17 25.69 12.97 -7.91
N ALA A 18 26.69 13.08 -8.78
CA ALA A 18 26.95 12.07 -9.80
C ALA A 18 27.20 10.69 -9.17
N LEU A 19 28.05 10.64 -8.15
CA LEU A 19 28.35 9.41 -7.42
C LEU A 19 27.12 8.81 -6.72
N CYS A 20 26.24 9.63 -6.14
CA CYS A 20 24.97 9.17 -5.60
C CYS A 20 24.07 8.56 -6.67
N SER A 21 23.95 9.20 -7.84
CA SER A 21 23.16 8.68 -8.95
C SER A 21 23.71 7.35 -9.49
N ASP A 22 25.03 7.28 -9.73
CA ASP A 22 25.71 6.07 -10.23
C ASP A 22 25.64 4.92 -9.24
N THR A 23 25.85 5.20 -7.95
CA THR A 23 25.76 4.16 -6.91
C THR A 23 24.34 3.61 -6.75
N LEU A 24 23.31 4.44 -6.92
CA LEU A 24 21.92 3.97 -6.96
C LEU A 24 21.65 3.08 -8.18
N GLU A 25 22.17 3.43 -9.36
CA GLU A 25 22.07 2.59 -10.57
C GLU A 25 22.74 1.23 -10.34
N ILE A 26 23.93 1.20 -9.75
CA ILE A 26 24.65 -0.03 -9.37
C ILE A 26 23.83 -0.87 -8.37
N ILE A 27 23.20 -0.24 -7.36
CA ILE A 27 22.37 -0.94 -6.38
C ILE A 27 21.20 -1.65 -7.08
N ARG A 28 20.48 -0.96 -7.97
CA ARG A 28 19.33 -1.55 -8.69
C ARG A 28 19.75 -2.71 -9.58
N GLN A 29 20.82 -2.54 -10.36
CA GLN A 29 21.36 -3.60 -11.22
C GLN A 29 21.77 -4.82 -10.39
N THR A 30 22.45 -4.60 -9.26
CA THR A 30 22.89 -5.69 -8.38
C THR A 30 21.70 -6.40 -7.72
N LEU A 31 20.66 -5.66 -7.32
CA LEU A 31 19.40 -6.23 -6.81
C LEU A 31 18.67 -7.06 -7.88
N GLY A 32 18.63 -6.57 -9.12
CA GLY A 32 18.07 -7.28 -10.27
C GLY A 32 18.81 -8.58 -10.56
N ALA A 33 20.15 -8.51 -10.64
CA ALA A 33 21.01 -9.68 -10.81
C ALA A 33 20.83 -10.69 -9.66
N LYS A 34 20.74 -10.22 -8.40
CA LYS A 34 20.50 -11.08 -7.24
C LYS A 34 19.15 -11.79 -7.29
N ALA A 35 18.09 -11.09 -7.70
CA ALA A 35 16.78 -11.70 -7.88
C ALA A 35 16.78 -12.78 -8.97
N PHE A 36 17.53 -12.55 -10.06
CA PHE A 36 17.70 -13.54 -11.12
C PHE A 36 18.49 -14.77 -10.64
N THR A 37 19.61 -14.57 -9.95
CA THR A 37 20.40 -15.67 -9.35
C THR A 37 19.56 -16.50 -8.39
N LEU A 38 18.76 -15.86 -7.52
CA LEU A 38 17.88 -16.55 -6.59
C LEU A 38 16.82 -17.40 -7.33
N LYS A 39 16.24 -16.86 -8.40
CA LYS A 39 15.29 -17.58 -9.24
C LYS A 39 15.95 -18.80 -9.91
N TYR A 40 17.16 -18.64 -10.43
CA TYR A 40 17.93 -19.72 -11.02
C TYR A 40 18.24 -20.81 -9.98
N LYS A 41 18.72 -20.43 -8.79
CA LYS A 41 18.99 -21.34 -7.66
C LYS A 41 17.75 -22.16 -7.33
N ASN A 42 16.61 -21.50 -7.09
CA ASN A 42 15.36 -22.17 -6.71
C ASN A 42 14.86 -23.16 -7.76
N LYS A 43 15.11 -22.91 -9.05
CA LYS A 43 14.64 -23.77 -10.14
C LYS A 43 15.60 -24.94 -10.44
N ASN A 44 16.91 -24.66 -10.43
CA ASN A 44 17.91 -25.52 -11.07
C ASN A 44 18.93 -26.13 -10.11
N ALA A 45 19.22 -25.49 -8.97
CA ALA A 45 20.23 -26.00 -8.05
C ALA A 45 19.67 -27.18 -7.24
N ARG A 46 20.19 -28.39 -7.49
CA ARG A 46 19.88 -29.60 -6.70
C ARG A 46 21.16 -30.18 -6.11
N GLY A 47 21.05 -30.73 -4.90
CA GLY A 47 22.19 -31.29 -4.18
C GLY A 47 23.11 -30.23 -3.54
N GLN A 48 24.07 -30.70 -2.74
CA GLN A 48 24.91 -29.85 -1.90
C GLN A 48 25.84 -28.94 -2.73
N GLY A 49 26.63 -29.48 -3.65
CA GLY A 49 27.64 -28.71 -4.38
C GLY A 49 27.06 -27.58 -5.26
N ALA A 50 25.93 -27.83 -5.93
CA ALA A 50 25.24 -26.79 -6.71
C ALA A 50 24.65 -25.70 -5.81
N THR A 51 24.09 -26.10 -4.66
CA THR A 51 23.52 -25.16 -3.68
C THR A 51 24.60 -24.26 -3.09
N THR A 52 25.76 -24.81 -2.74
CA THR A 52 26.89 -24.03 -2.20
C THR A 52 27.41 -23.02 -3.22
N ARG A 53 27.61 -23.41 -4.48
CA ARG A 53 28.05 -22.49 -5.54
C ARG A 53 27.04 -21.37 -5.79
N ALA A 54 25.75 -21.70 -5.85
CA ALA A 54 24.70 -20.70 -5.99
C ALA A 54 24.65 -19.75 -4.78
N GLN A 55 24.87 -20.27 -3.56
CA GLN A 55 24.93 -19.44 -2.36
C GLN A 55 26.15 -18.51 -2.36
N ALA A 56 27.31 -18.98 -2.82
CA ALA A 56 28.51 -18.16 -2.96
C ALA A 56 28.26 -16.97 -3.91
N ALA A 57 27.62 -17.20 -5.06
CA ALA A 57 27.25 -16.12 -5.98
C ALA A 57 26.27 -15.10 -5.36
N ILE A 58 25.30 -15.57 -4.57
CA ILE A 58 24.37 -14.67 -3.84
C ILE A 58 25.11 -13.85 -2.78
N ASN A 59 26.07 -14.45 -2.08
CA ASN A 59 26.88 -13.77 -1.07
C ASN A 59 27.76 -12.69 -1.73
N GLU A 60 28.37 -12.98 -2.88
CA GLU A 60 29.14 -12.01 -3.65
C GLU A 60 28.29 -10.80 -4.06
N GLN A 61 27.07 -11.02 -4.58
CA GLN A 61 26.15 -9.94 -4.91
C GLN A 61 25.71 -9.15 -3.67
N THR A 62 25.59 -9.82 -2.52
CA THR A 62 25.25 -9.16 -1.25
C THR A 62 26.37 -8.27 -0.74
N GLU A 63 27.62 -8.69 -0.89
CA GLU A 63 28.77 -7.86 -0.53
C GLU A 63 28.91 -6.64 -1.47
N LYS A 64 28.68 -6.83 -2.77
CA LYS A 64 28.60 -5.71 -3.74
C LYS A 64 27.53 -4.68 -3.34
N LEU A 65 26.36 -5.15 -2.89
CA LEU A 65 25.31 -4.25 -2.37
C LEU A 65 25.77 -3.50 -1.12
N ARG A 66 26.45 -4.15 -0.18
CA ARG A 66 26.97 -3.51 1.03
C ARG A 66 27.96 -2.40 0.71
N GLN A 67 28.87 -2.65 -0.22
CA GLN A 67 29.86 -1.68 -0.69
C GLN A 67 29.20 -0.49 -1.40
N ALA A 68 28.22 -0.76 -2.28
CA ALA A 68 27.49 0.29 -2.98
C ALA A 68 26.64 1.13 -2.01
N LYS A 69 25.97 0.51 -1.02
CA LYS A 69 25.26 1.20 0.06
C LYS A 69 26.19 2.15 0.80
N TRP A 70 27.36 1.67 1.23
CA TRP A 70 28.34 2.50 1.94
C TRP A 70 28.80 3.69 1.10
N ARG A 71 29.11 3.49 -0.19
CA ARG A 71 29.50 4.58 -1.11
C ARG A 71 28.40 5.63 -1.25
N TYR A 72 27.16 5.20 -1.38
CA TYR A 72 26.00 6.08 -1.45
C TYR A 72 25.84 6.90 -0.16
N THR A 73 25.79 6.22 0.99
CA THR A 73 25.63 6.87 2.31
C THR A 73 26.76 7.85 2.60
N ASN A 74 28.02 7.48 2.30
CA ASN A 74 29.16 8.35 2.47
C ASN A 74 29.06 9.62 1.61
N SER A 75 28.64 9.47 0.35
CA SER A 75 28.51 10.60 -0.59
C SER A 75 27.37 11.53 -0.21
N ARG A 76 26.22 10.97 0.18
CA ARG A 76 25.08 11.72 0.70
C ARG A 76 25.43 12.47 1.99
N ASN A 77 26.15 11.83 2.92
CA ASN A 77 26.58 12.47 4.15
C ASN A 77 27.58 13.60 3.89
N ALA A 78 28.46 13.47 2.89
CA ALA A 78 29.32 14.57 2.45
C ALA A 78 28.51 15.75 1.91
N LEU A 79 27.51 15.51 1.06
CA LEU A 79 26.60 16.56 0.56
C LEU A 79 25.87 17.28 1.70
N LEU A 80 25.40 16.54 2.71
CA LEU A 80 24.76 17.10 3.90
C LEU A 80 25.73 17.97 4.71
N ARG A 81 26.96 17.50 4.93
CA ARG A 81 28.00 18.24 5.67
C ARG A 81 28.43 19.53 4.97
N LEU A 82 28.49 19.51 3.64
CA LEU A 82 28.82 20.69 2.83
C LEU A 82 27.66 21.68 2.70
N GLY A 83 26.44 21.31 3.15
CA GLY A 83 25.25 22.16 2.98
C GLY A 83 24.79 22.33 1.53
N LEU A 84 25.27 21.48 0.61
CA LEU A 84 25.03 21.59 -0.83
C LEU A 84 23.82 20.77 -1.30
N LEU A 85 23.01 20.24 -0.38
CA LEU A 85 21.81 19.50 -0.74
C LEU A 85 20.67 20.47 -1.08
N SER A 86 20.43 20.67 -2.37
CA SER A 86 19.32 21.50 -2.87
C SER A 86 17.96 20.92 -2.46
N ALA A 87 16.90 21.73 -2.51
CA ALA A 87 15.53 21.26 -2.29
C ALA A 87 15.19 20.09 -3.26
N ASP A 88 15.60 20.23 -4.53
CA ASP A 88 15.45 19.21 -5.57
C ASP A 88 16.24 17.92 -5.29
N ASP A 89 17.35 18.02 -4.57
CA ASP A 89 18.20 16.89 -4.23
C ASP A 89 17.65 16.09 -3.04
N LYS A 90 16.86 16.72 -2.16
CA LYS A 90 16.26 16.06 -1.00
C LYS A 90 15.25 14.98 -1.40
N ASP A 91 14.50 15.23 -2.47
CA ASP A 91 13.53 14.27 -3.01
C ASP A 91 14.21 13.13 -3.79
N LYS A 92 15.40 13.40 -4.36
CA LYS A 92 16.18 12.42 -5.15
C LYS A 92 17.09 11.56 -4.29
N TYR A 93 17.72 12.13 -3.25
CA TYR A 93 18.72 11.47 -2.42
C TYR A 93 18.23 11.28 -0.99
N LEU A 94 17.35 10.29 -0.82
CA LEU A 94 16.80 9.90 0.47
C LEU A 94 17.77 9.01 1.26
N GLU A 95 17.49 8.84 2.55
CA GLU A 95 18.28 7.91 3.37
C GLU A 95 18.03 6.46 2.92
N LEU A 96 19.12 5.67 2.84
CA LEU A 96 19.08 4.30 2.33
C LEU A 96 19.13 3.30 3.49
N THR A 97 17.99 2.69 3.77
CA THR A 97 17.81 1.69 4.83
C THR A 97 17.99 0.27 4.31
N ASP A 98 18.23 -0.71 5.18
CA ASP A 98 18.31 -2.12 4.75
C ASP A 98 16.98 -2.65 4.19
N GLN A 99 15.86 -2.05 4.62
CA GLN A 99 14.54 -2.36 4.07
C GLN A 99 14.40 -1.95 2.60
N ASP A 100 15.15 -0.94 2.15
CA ASP A 100 15.17 -0.47 0.77
C ASP A 100 15.99 -1.39 -0.14
N LEU A 101 16.91 -2.19 0.42
CA LEU A 101 17.75 -3.14 -0.31
C LEU A 101 17.05 -4.46 -0.63
N LYS A 102 15.74 -4.40 -0.86
CA LYS A 102 14.94 -5.51 -1.38
C LYS A 102 14.83 -5.41 -2.89
N ALA A 103 14.88 -6.56 -3.56
CA ALA A 103 14.70 -6.59 -5.00
C ALA A 103 13.25 -6.25 -5.38
N LEU A 104 13.04 -5.64 -6.54
CA LEU A 104 11.70 -5.29 -6.99
C LEU A 104 10.75 -6.50 -7.02
N LYS A 105 11.26 -7.68 -7.41
CA LYS A 105 10.50 -8.95 -7.42
C LYS A 105 10.00 -9.37 -6.03
N SER A 106 10.77 -9.17 -4.96
CA SER A 106 10.30 -9.54 -3.62
C SER A 106 9.13 -8.68 -3.18
N TYR A 107 9.12 -7.38 -3.51
CA TYR A 107 7.96 -6.51 -3.25
C TYR A 107 6.72 -6.99 -4.02
N ILE A 108 6.89 -7.31 -5.29
CA ILE A 108 5.81 -7.80 -6.16
C ILE A 108 5.20 -9.09 -5.60
N GLU A 109 6.04 -10.01 -5.14
CA GLU A 109 5.59 -11.27 -4.56
C GLU A 109 4.94 -11.07 -3.18
N GLU A 110 5.53 -10.27 -2.30
CA GLU A 110 5.01 -9.92 -0.97
C GLU A 110 3.63 -9.26 -1.08
N THR A 111 3.44 -8.35 -2.04
CA THR A 111 2.13 -7.73 -2.32
C THR A 111 1.11 -8.69 -2.92
N SER A 112 1.56 -9.78 -3.56
CA SER A 112 0.67 -10.76 -4.21
C SER A 112 0.20 -11.89 -3.29
N ARG A 113 0.79 -12.04 -2.09
CA ARG A 113 0.59 -13.20 -1.20
C ARG A 113 -0.69 -13.16 -0.34
N GLY A 114 -1.64 -12.28 -0.64
CA GLY A 114 -3.01 -12.38 -0.15
C GLY A 114 -3.45 -11.32 0.87
N VAL A 115 -4.75 -11.34 1.16
CA VAL A 115 -5.47 -10.40 2.03
C VAL A 115 -4.91 -10.46 3.45
N GLY A 116 -4.50 -9.31 4.01
CA GLY A 116 -4.09 -9.18 5.42
C GLY A 116 -2.60 -8.97 5.68
N GLN A 117 -1.73 -9.06 4.67
CA GLN A 117 -0.33 -8.62 4.82
C GLN A 117 -0.22 -7.14 4.43
N ALA A 118 0.46 -6.36 5.30
CA ALA A 118 0.58 -4.91 5.23
C ALA A 118 0.99 -4.42 3.83
N HIS A 119 0.57 -3.19 3.52
CA HIS A 119 0.91 -2.48 2.28
C HIS A 119 2.43 -2.52 2.02
N ALA A 120 2.89 -3.43 1.17
CA ALA A 120 4.29 -3.44 0.74
C ALA A 120 4.51 -2.24 -0.18
N VAL A 121 4.96 -1.13 0.40
CA VAL A 121 5.33 0.08 -0.35
C VAL A 121 6.62 -0.21 -1.12
N ILE A 122 6.59 0.01 -2.43
CA ILE A 122 7.77 -0.08 -3.28
C ILE A 122 8.81 0.90 -2.75
N SER A 123 10.05 0.42 -2.50
CA SER A 123 11.13 1.29 -2.04
C SER A 123 11.35 2.45 -3.01
N TRP A 124 11.70 3.60 -2.43
CA TRP A 124 11.91 4.84 -3.18
C TRP A 124 12.98 4.73 -4.26
N ILE A 125 13.96 3.84 -4.10
CA ILE A 125 15.02 3.61 -5.09
C ILE A 125 14.46 3.15 -6.44
N TRP A 126 13.24 2.60 -6.49
CA TRP A 126 12.57 2.10 -7.70
C TRP A 126 11.54 3.10 -8.27
N ARG A 127 11.30 4.26 -7.61
CA ARG A 127 10.33 5.25 -8.09
C ARG A 127 10.91 6.04 -9.27
N THR A 128 10.07 6.26 -10.29
CA THR A 128 10.44 6.89 -11.58
C THR A 128 10.93 8.34 -11.49
N GLY A 129 10.71 9.03 -10.37
CA GLY A 129 11.15 10.41 -10.18
C GLY A 129 12.66 10.59 -9.93
N VAL A 130 13.36 9.52 -9.55
CA VAL A 130 14.75 9.63 -9.07
C VAL A 130 15.78 9.51 -10.20
N VAL A 131 15.57 8.61 -11.18
CA VAL A 131 16.52 8.37 -12.30
C VAL A 131 15.75 7.87 -13.54
N LYS A 132 16.23 8.24 -14.74
CA LYS A 132 15.73 7.66 -16.00
C LYS A 132 16.10 6.18 -16.08
N ASN A 133 15.09 5.30 -16.11
CA ASN A 133 15.32 3.87 -16.31
C ASN A 133 15.84 3.64 -17.74
N LYS A 134 17.07 3.13 -17.87
CA LYS A 134 17.71 2.86 -19.17
C LYS A 134 17.53 1.41 -19.60
N ASP A 135 17.51 0.50 -18.65
CA ASP A 135 17.52 -0.93 -18.91
C ASP A 135 16.11 -1.46 -19.26
N GLU A 136 16.01 -2.22 -20.35
CA GLU A 136 14.74 -2.80 -20.81
C GLU A 136 14.09 -3.70 -19.76
N TRP A 137 14.90 -4.45 -19.00
CA TRP A 137 14.40 -5.33 -17.95
C TRP A 137 13.78 -4.54 -16.78
N GLU A 138 14.37 -3.41 -16.37
CA GLU A 138 13.83 -2.53 -15.32
C GLU A 138 12.49 -1.95 -15.76
N ILE A 139 12.43 -1.42 -16.98
CA ILE A 139 11.22 -0.86 -17.58
C ILE A 139 10.11 -1.91 -17.65
N SER A 140 10.44 -3.14 -18.07
CA SER A 140 9.48 -4.24 -18.16
C SER A 140 8.89 -4.61 -16.79
N ILE A 141 9.71 -4.68 -15.74
CA ILE A 141 9.23 -5.00 -14.39
C ILE A 141 8.40 -3.85 -13.82
N LEU A 142 8.87 -2.61 -13.94
CA LEU A 142 8.13 -1.44 -13.46
C LEU A 142 6.80 -1.25 -14.19
N ARG A 143 6.75 -1.51 -15.50
CA ARG A 143 5.50 -1.51 -16.28
C ARG A 143 4.51 -2.54 -15.74
N LYS A 144 4.96 -3.78 -15.51
CA LYS A 144 4.11 -4.83 -14.92
C LYS A 144 3.58 -4.41 -13.56
N GLU A 145 4.42 -3.79 -12.74
CA GLU A 145 4.02 -3.38 -11.40
C GLU A 145 3.08 -2.17 -11.41
N TRP A 146 3.24 -1.25 -12.37
CA TRP A 146 2.30 -0.18 -12.60
C TRP A 146 0.90 -0.72 -12.95
N PHE A 147 0.83 -1.68 -13.89
CA PHE A 147 -0.45 -2.32 -14.22
C PHE A 147 -1.08 -3.01 -13.01
N ARG A 148 -0.29 -3.76 -12.22
CA ARG A 148 -0.79 -4.41 -10.99
C ARG A 148 -1.28 -3.39 -9.97
N SER A 149 -0.55 -2.31 -9.76
CA SER A 149 -0.92 -1.23 -8.84
C SER A 149 -2.21 -0.55 -9.27
N ARG A 150 -2.36 -0.26 -10.57
CA ARG A 150 -3.57 0.32 -11.15
C ARG A 150 -4.78 -0.60 -10.97
N GLU A 151 -4.64 -1.90 -11.25
CA GLU A 151 -5.74 -2.86 -11.07
C GLU A 151 -6.09 -3.07 -9.59
N ARG A 152 -5.10 -3.02 -8.69
CA ARG A 152 -5.37 -3.00 -7.24
C ARG A 152 -6.16 -1.77 -6.82
N TYR A 153 -5.79 -0.59 -7.32
CA TYR A 153 -6.52 0.64 -7.05
C TYR A 153 -7.98 0.52 -7.47
N LYS A 154 -8.25 0.12 -8.72
CA LYS A 154 -9.63 -0.09 -9.21
C LYS A 154 -10.41 -1.09 -8.36
N ARG A 155 -9.79 -2.21 -8.00
CA ARG A 155 -10.43 -3.21 -7.14
C ARG A 155 -10.76 -2.64 -5.76
N TRP A 156 -9.86 -1.86 -5.17
CA TRP A 156 -10.09 -1.25 -3.86
C TRP A 156 -11.21 -0.20 -3.92
N GLU A 157 -11.25 0.58 -4.99
CA GLU A 157 -12.35 1.51 -5.27
C GLU A 157 -13.70 0.76 -5.38
N GLU A 158 -13.76 -0.35 -6.14
CA GLU A 158 -14.94 -1.22 -6.20
C GLU A 158 -15.32 -1.80 -4.82
N GLN A 159 -14.33 -2.26 -4.04
CA GLN A 159 -14.57 -2.80 -2.71
C GLN A 159 -15.10 -1.73 -1.73
N LEU A 160 -14.63 -0.49 -1.83
CA LEU A 160 -15.17 0.62 -1.04
C LEU A 160 -16.63 0.92 -1.41
N ILE A 161 -16.96 0.90 -2.70
CA ILE A 161 -18.34 1.01 -3.19
C ILE A 161 -19.22 -0.09 -2.60
N LEU A 162 -18.78 -1.35 -2.71
CA LEU A 162 -19.51 -2.52 -2.21
C LEU A 162 -19.67 -2.46 -0.69
N LEU A 163 -18.63 -2.14 0.06
CA LEU A 163 -18.66 -2.05 1.51
C LEU A 163 -19.64 -0.98 1.99
N LYS A 164 -19.62 0.22 1.42
CA LYS A 164 -20.59 1.28 1.77
C LYS A 164 -22.02 0.87 1.44
N ARG A 165 -22.22 0.18 0.32
CA ARG A 165 -23.52 -0.42 -0.03
C ARG A 165 -23.94 -1.47 1.00
N GLU A 166 -23.06 -2.38 1.39
CA GLU A 166 -23.34 -3.43 2.38
C GLU A 166 -23.69 -2.85 3.75
N MET A 167 -22.99 -1.80 4.19
CA MET A 167 -23.31 -1.08 5.42
C MET A 167 -24.76 -0.55 5.41
N VAL A 168 -25.15 0.12 4.33
CA VAL A 168 -26.52 0.65 4.17
C VAL A 168 -27.54 -0.48 4.05
N MET A 169 -27.20 -1.54 3.32
CA MET A 169 -28.06 -2.71 3.17
C MET A 169 -28.29 -3.45 4.49
N GLY A 170 -27.28 -3.52 5.37
CA GLY A 170 -27.44 -4.08 6.72
C GLY A 170 -28.44 -3.27 7.56
N ILE A 171 -28.31 -1.94 7.56
CA ILE A 171 -29.27 -1.04 8.23
C ILE A 171 -30.68 -1.23 7.66
N ARG A 172 -30.81 -1.24 6.33
CA ARG A 172 -32.09 -1.46 5.64
C ARG A 172 -32.69 -2.82 5.97
N SER A 173 -31.86 -3.87 6.05
CA SER A 173 -32.30 -5.21 6.43
C SER A 173 -32.89 -5.21 7.83
N PHE A 174 -32.24 -4.58 8.81
CA PHE A 174 -32.79 -4.49 10.17
C PHE A 174 -34.10 -3.71 10.23
N LEU A 175 -34.20 -2.57 9.52
CA LEU A 175 -35.48 -1.85 9.42
C LEU A 175 -36.57 -2.71 8.77
N LYS A 176 -36.23 -3.49 7.74
CA LYS A 176 -37.19 -4.39 7.11
C LYS A 176 -37.65 -5.49 8.05
N HIS A 177 -36.74 -6.05 8.86
CA HIS A 177 -37.11 -7.03 9.88
C HIS A 177 -38.02 -6.41 10.94
N ARG A 178 -37.76 -5.17 11.40
CA ARG A 178 -38.67 -4.42 12.28
C ARG A 178 -40.07 -4.37 11.70
N GLU A 179 -40.23 -3.94 10.44
CA GLU A 179 -41.53 -3.89 9.77
C GLU A 179 -42.25 -5.25 9.79
N ILE A 180 -41.52 -6.32 9.43
CA ILE A 180 -42.07 -7.68 9.39
C ILE A 180 -42.56 -8.11 10.79
N TRP A 181 -41.79 -7.84 11.84
CA TRP A 181 -42.18 -8.19 13.20
C TRP A 181 -43.34 -7.32 13.72
N THR A 182 -43.41 -6.03 13.37
CA THR A 182 -44.59 -5.20 13.66
C THR A 182 -45.85 -5.70 12.95
N TRP A 183 -45.71 -6.12 11.69
CA TRP A 183 -46.83 -6.69 10.93
C TRP A 183 -47.30 -8.02 11.53
N LYS A 184 -46.37 -8.87 11.98
CA LYS A 184 -46.69 -10.12 12.69
C LYS A 184 -47.44 -9.87 13.99
N ALA A 185 -47.08 -8.82 14.73
CA ALA A 185 -47.76 -8.45 15.97
C ALA A 185 -49.22 -8.00 15.74
N ALA A 186 -49.52 -7.48 14.55
CA ALA A 186 -50.85 -6.98 14.18
C ALA A 186 -51.78 -8.04 13.56
N GLN A 187 -51.37 -9.32 13.49
CA GLN A 187 -52.19 -10.34 12.84
C GLN A 187 -53.40 -10.77 13.71
N PRO A 188 -54.58 -11.03 13.12
CA PRO A 188 -55.82 -11.32 13.86
C PRO A 188 -55.76 -12.56 14.77
N ASN A 189 -54.95 -13.55 14.43
CA ASN A 189 -54.88 -14.85 15.14
C ASN A 189 -53.78 -14.89 16.23
N THR A 190 -53.31 -13.73 16.69
CA THR A 190 -52.13 -13.63 17.56
C THR A 190 -52.54 -13.56 19.03
N THR A 191 -52.07 -14.49 19.85
CA THR A 191 -52.27 -14.45 21.31
C THR A 191 -51.54 -13.24 21.92
N PRO A 192 -52.02 -12.63 23.03
CA PRO A 192 -51.36 -11.47 23.65
C PRO A 192 -49.86 -11.66 23.92
N GLY A 193 -49.43 -12.86 24.35
CA GLY A 193 -48.00 -13.16 24.55
C GLY A 193 -47.18 -13.16 23.26
N MET A 194 -47.75 -13.65 22.16
CA MET A 194 -47.10 -13.63 20.84
C MET A 194 -46.98 -12.20 20.30
N GLN A 195 -47.99 -11.36 20.56
CA GLN A 195 -47.98 -9.95 20.18
C GLN A 195 -46.88 -9.19 20.92
N VAL A 196 -46.78 -9.35 22.25
CA VAL A 196 -45.73 -8.71 23.07
C VAL A 196 -44.34 -9.16 22.61
N TYR A 197 -44.15 -10.45 22.36
CA TYR A 197 -42.86 -10.96 21.85
C TYR A 197 -42.51 -10.39 20.47
N ALA A 198 -43.46 -10.33 19.54
CA ALA A 198 -43.24 -9.78 18.21
C ALA A 198 -42.91 -8.28 18.26
N LEU A 199 -43.56 -7.51 19.13
CA LEU A 199 -43.24 -6.09 19.37
C LEU A 199 -41.83 -5.92 19.96
N ALA A 200 -41.47 -6.72 20.97
CA ALA A 200 -40.13 -6.69 21.55
C ALA A 200 -39.04 -7.04 20.50
N ARG A 201 -39.33 -7.99 19.59
CA ARG A 201 -38.43 -8.30 18.47
C ARG A 201 -38.30 -7.14 17.49
N ALA A 202 -39.40 -6.45 17.18
CA ALA A 202 -39.37 -5.28 16.31
C ALA A 202 -38.50 -4.16 16.92
N GLU A 203 -38.62 -3.93 18.22
CA GLU A 203 -37.81 -2.95 18.95
C GLU A 203 -36.33 -3.34 18.98
N TRP A 204 -36.01 -4.61 19.21
CA TRP A 204 -34.64 -5.11 19.12
C TRP A 204 -34.00 -4.88 17.73
N PHE A 205 -34.73 -5.11 16.64
CA PHE A 205 -34.24 -4.80 15.30
C PHE A 205 -34.07 -3.30 15.03
N LYS A 206 -34.90 -2.44 15.66
CA LYS A 206 -34.71 -0.98 15.63
C LYS A 206 -33.37 -0.61 16.28
N ASP A 207 -33.07 -1.19 17.45
CA ASP A 207 -31.83 -0.91 18.17
C ASP A 207 -30.60 -1.39 17.41
N LEU A 208 -30.67 -2.55 16.76
CA LEU A 208 -29.61 -3.03 15.86
C LEU A 208 -29.38 -2.08 14.67
N ALA A 209 -30.44 -1.55 14.07
CA ALA A 209 -30.31 -0.57 12.99
C ALA A 209 -29.61 0.72 13.47
N ILE A 210 -29.98 1.22 14.65
CA ILE A 210 -29.35 2.40 15.27
C ILE A 210 -27.88 2.12 15.58
N ALA A 211 -27.57 0.98 16.20
CA ALA A 211 -26.21 0.61 16.57
C ALA A 211 -25.32 0.47 15.33
N MET A 212 -25.81 -0.20 14.28
CA MET A 212 -25.09 -0.34 13.02
C MET A 212 -24.85 1.02 12.35
N TYR A 213 -25.86 1.88 12.30
CA TYR A 213 -25.70 3.23 11.77
C TYR A 213 -24.63 4.02 12.54
N ARG A 214 -24.65 3.98 13.89
CA ARG A 214 -23.66 4.66 14.73
C ARG A 214 -22.23 4.16 14.44
N SER A 215 -22.05 2.86 14.28
CA SER A 215 -20.73 2.27 13.96
C SER A 215 -20.26 2.62 12.55
N CYS A 216 -21.16 2.66 11.56
CA CYS A 216 -20.81 2.91 10.16
C CYS A 216 -20.80 4.40 9.78
N ARG A 217 -21.29 5.30 10.63
CA ARG A 217 -21.53 6.72 10.29
C ARG A 217 -20.28 7.44 9.74
N GLU A 218 -19.11 7.14 10.30
CA GLU A 218 -17.85 7.80 9.92
C GLU A 218 -17.39 7.30 8.55
N SER A 219 -17.43 5.98 8.32
CA SER A 219 -17.13 5.37 7.02
C SER A 219 -18.14 5.78 5.92
N LEU A 220 -19.41 5.99 6.28
CA LEU A 220 -20.44 6.44 5.33
C LEU A 220 -20.31 7.92 4.96
N LYS A 221 -19.70 8.75 5.82
CA LYS A 221 -19.41 10.17 5.55
C LYS A 221 -18.12 10.40 4.78
N ASP A 222 -17.30 9.37 4.62
CA ASP A 222 -16.03 9.48 3.89
C ASP A 222 -16.28 9.86 2.41
N ASP A 223 -15.55 10.87 1.95
CA ASP A 223 -15.67 11.47 0.62
C ASP A 223 -14.90 10.74 -0.48
N THR A 224 -14.06 9.75 -0.12
CA THR A 224 -13.32 8.93 -1.11
C THR A 224 -14.22 8.30 -2.17
N VAL A 225 -15.41 7.84 -1.77
CA VAL A 225 -16.41 7.21 -2.64
C VAL A 225 -17.79 7.65 -2.18
N ARG A 226 -18.50 8.45 -2.97
CA ARG A 226 -19.85 8.89 -2.65
C ARG A 226 -20.88 8.05 -3.40
N LEU A 227 -21.86 7.53 -2.67
CA LEU A 227 -23.03 6.86 -3.24
C LEU A 227 -24.23 7.79 -3.06
N GLU A 228 -24.64 8.47 -4.12
CA GLU A 228 -25.68 9.51 -4.04
C GLU A 228 -26.98 8.98 -3.42
N TRP A 229 -27.42 7.80 -3.87
CA TRP A 229 -28.63 7.15 -3.38
C TRP A 229 -28.58 6.80 -1.88
N THR A 230 -27.41 6.49 -1.30
CA THR A 230 -27.32 6.10 0.12
C THR A 230 -27.58 7.31 1.01
N SER A 231 -27.04 8.46 0.62
CA SER A 231 -27.18 9.70 1.40
C SER A 231 -28.63 10.17 1.47
N GLU A 232 -29.35 10.09 0.35
CA GLU A 232 -30.78 10.39 0.27
C GLU A 232 -31.60 9.38 1.08
N TRP A 233 -31.34 8.09 0.89
CA TRP A 233 -32.09 7.04 1.60
C TRP A 233 -31.91 7.11 3.11
N LEU A 234 -30.68 7.35 3.60
CA LEU A 234 -30.39 7.49 5.04
C LEU A 234 -31.07 8.71 5.65
N ARG A 235 -31.13 9.84 4.93
CA ARG A 235 -31.87 11.02 5.39
C ARG A 235 -33.34 10.72 5.61
N THR A 236 -33.97 10.07 4.63
CA THR A 236 -35.41 9.78 4.66
C THR A 236 -35.78 8.69 5.67
N ASN A 237 -34.98 7.61 5.79
CA ASN A 237 -35.39 6.38 6.49
C ASN A 237 -34.70 6.15 7.84
N VAL A 238 -33.64 6.89 8.15
CA VAL A 238 -32.86 6.70 9.37
C VAL A 238 -32.84 8.00 10.17
N ILE A 239 -32.50 9.13 9.55
CA ILE A 239 -32.39 10.42 10.26
C ILE A 239 -33.77 10.98 10.60
N GLY A 240 -34.75 10.87 9.70
CA GLY A 240 -36.13 11.35 9.94
C GLY A 240 -37.02 10.43 10.80
N THR A 241 -36.57 9.21 11.11
CA THR A 241 -37.38 8.16 11.77
C THR A 241 -36.80 7.69 13.11
N LEU A 242 -35.58 8.08 13.44
CA LEU A 242 -34.87 7.71 14.68
C LEU A 242 -34.65 8.89 15.63
N TYR A 243 -35.10 10.09 15.25
CA TYR A 243 -35.29 11.25 16.13
C TYR A 243 -36.76 11.64 16.16
#